data_AF-A0A7V3W2E1-F1
#
_entry.id   AF-A0A7V3W2E1-F1
#
_cell.length_a   1.000
_cell.length_b   1.000
_cell.length_c   1.000
_cell.angle_alpha   90.00
_cell.angle_beta   90.00
_cell.angle_gamma   90.00
#
_symmetry.space_group_name_H-M   'P 1'
#
loop_
_entity.id
_entity.type
_entity.pdbx_description
1 polymer ?
#
loop_
_entity_poly.entity_id
_entity_poly.type
_entity_poly.pdbx_seq_one_letter_code
_entity_poly.pdbx_strand_id
1 'polypeptide(L)'
;MVGEREGFVLAMMLAAVVGRLVLGGWKLAGSLLTGLLAGFAFLTKPTFGLLWPVFGAWILWDRFRQRPGRVLRELAVFAGGCLLPGLLAVLYYWQRGALFSLYEMLYVFPVQVYLKMPSTTEGPLQALPLLLDRILHEGFAALAGALIGLVLLWFYGGRKERRSYWVIIVLCAVGFISADLQYRNGLWEYHRTPFWGLCFILAGGGWAWVLKLIRGERGKLFRRLLQMGLAAALLVLMFLRIPADVRYFALHHSFGSLQKAYLAQYPLPEMAAEQLKAKLRPGDQVYYLGNISMLPFLLQHKLAAPFPYPLFLYMPRADGSFAPLQERWRDEYADGFLKIRPRFFIFDTYCQDCEDQSLASTLKFRFPEIQAVLEREYHLAHKLYGIEVYERN
;
A
#
# COMPACT_ATOMS: atom_id res chain seq x y z
N MET A 1 -2.69 7.48 -3.61
CA MET A 1 -1.76 6.42 -4.09
C MET A 1 -1.48 5.28 -3.12
N VAL A 2 -2.01 5.28 -1.89
CA VAL A 2 -1.47 4.37 -0.88
C VAL A 2 -1.98 2.92 -1.04
N GLY A 3 -3.16 2.71 -1.65
CA GLY A 3 -3.68 1.37 -1.99
C GLY A 3 -2.92 0.61 -3.09
N GLU A 4 -2.22 1.31 -4.01
CA GLU A 4 -1.47 0.67 -5.10
C GLU A 4 -0.25 -0.10 -4.58
N ARG A 5 0.38 0.40 -3.51
CA ARG A 5 1.50 -0.28 -2.85
C ARG A 5 1.06 -1.63 -2.28
N GLU A 6 -0.13 -1.70 -1.72
CA GLU A 6 -0.68 -2.94 -1.16
C GLU A 6 -1.01 -3.97 -2.23
N GLY A 7 -1.59 -3.52 -3.35
CA GLY A 7 -1.83 -4.38 -4.51
C GLY A 7 -0.53 -4.94 -5.10
N PHE A 8 0.52 -4.12 -5.19
CA PHE A 8 1.83 -4.54 -5.66
C PHE A 8 2.46 -5.58 -4.72
N VAL A 9 2.41 -5.34 -3.40
CA VAL A 9 2.92 -6.30 -2.42
C VAL A 9 2.17 -7.63 -2.50
N LEU A 10 0.84 -7.60 -2.58
CA LEU A 10 0.05 -8.81 -2.78
C LEU A 10 0.47 -9.56 -4.06
N ALA A 11 0.62 -8.85 -5.18
CA ALA A 11 1.09 -9.45 -6.44
C ALA A 11 2.47 -10.11 -6.29
N MET A 12 3.41 -9.46 -5.61
CA MET A 12 4.75 -10.01 -5.33
C MET A 12 4.68 -11.26 -4.46
N MET A 13 3.84 -11.26 -3.42
CA MET A 13 3.62 -12.44 -2.58
C MET A 13 3.07 -13.62 -3.39
N LEU A 14 2.09 -13.36 -4.26
CA LEU A 14 1.49 -14.39 -5.11
C LEU A 14 2.47 -14.92 -6.15
N ALA A 15 3.21 -14.04 -6.81
CA ALA A 15 4.26 -14.43 -7.74
C ALA A 15 5.35 -15.26 -7.05
N ALA A 16 5.69 -14.95 -5.79
CA ALA A 16 6.67 -15.70 -5.02
C ALA A 16 6.19 -17.12 -4.70
N VAL A 17 4.92 -17.26 -4.31
CA VAL A 17 4.27 -18.57 -4.06
C VAL A 17 4.18 -19.38 -5.35
N VAL A 18 3.61 -18.80 -6.42
CA VAL A 18 3.44 -19.47 -7.71
C VAL A 18 4.78 -19.84 -8.32
N GLY A 19 5.72 -18.90 -8.37
CA GLY A 19 7.07 -19.11 -8.89
C GLY A 19 7.78 -20.25 -8.18
N ARG A 20 7.69 -20.33 -6.85
CA ARG A 20 8.27 -21.43 -6.07
C ARG A 20 7.63 -22.79 -6.38
N LEU A 21 6.31 -22.82 -6.56
CA LEU A 21 5.58 -24.04 -6.89
C LEU A 21 5.91 -24.54 -8.30
N VAL A 22 5.95 -23.64 -9.28
CA VAL A 22 6.25 -23.93 -10.70
C VAL A 22 7.72 -24.30 -10.88
N LEU A 23 8.64 -23.55 -10.28
CA LEU A 23 10.09 -23.79 -10.35
C LEU A 23 10.56 -24.87 -9.38
N GLY A 24 9.68 -25.77 -8.92
CA GLY A 24 10.02 -26.84 -7.99
C GLY A 24 11.13 -27.78 -8.48
N GLY A 25 11.32 -27.87 -9.80
CA GLY A 25 12.45 -28.56 -10.44
C GLY A 25 13.76 -27.75 -10.46
N TRP A 26 13.68 -26.42 -10.47
CA TRP A 26 14.81 -25.48 -10.58
C TRP A 26 15.03 -24.75 -9.25
N LYS A 27 15.40 -25.53 -8.23
CA LYS A 27 15.30 -25.13 -6.81
C LYS A 27 16.03 -23.83 -6.47
N LEU A 28 17.24 -23.63 -7.00
CA LEU A 28 18.01 -22.40 -6.74
C LEU A 28 17.37 -21.18 -7.41
N ALA A 29 16.90 -21.31 -8.64
CA ALA A 29 16.20 -20.25 -9.34
C ALA A 29 14.88 -19.90 -8.64
N GLY A 30 14.14 -20.90 -8.18
CA GLY A 30 12.94 -20.70 -7.36
C GLY A 30 13.22 -19.94 -6.07
N SER A 31 14.26 -20.33 -5.32
CA SER A 31 14.65 -19.63 -4.08
C SER A 31 15.15 -18.21 -4.34
N LEU A 32 15.91 -17.98 -5.43
CA LEU A 32 16.35 -16.65 -5.84
C LEU A 32 15.16 -15.75 -6.18
N LEU A 33 14.22 -16.24 -7.01
CA LEU A 33 13.01 -15.50 -7.39
C LEU A 33 12.14 -15.18 -6.18
N THR A 34 11.89 -16.15 -5.30
CA THR A 34 11.14 -15.91 -4.05
C THR A 34 11.85 -14.85 -3.20
N GLY A 35 13.18 -14.91 -3.09
CA GLY A 35 13.98 -13.92 -2.36
C GLY A 35 13.86 -12.53 -2.96
N LEU A 36 14.04 -12.39 -4.27
CA LEU A 36 13.90 -11.13 -5.01
C LEU A 36 12.54 -10.48 -4.76
N LEU A 37 11.45 -11.24 -4.92
CA LEU A 37 10.09 -10.75 -4.75
C LEU A 37 9.80 -10.35 -3.30
N ALA A 38 10.30 -11.12 -2.32
CA ALA A 38 10.20 -10.77 -0.91
C ALA A 38 11.04 -9.53 -0.55
N GLY A 39 12.20 -9.33 -1.19
CA GLY A 39 13.03 -8.14 -1.06
C GLY A 39 12.36 -6.90 -1.64
N PHE A 40 11.74 -6.99 -2.82
CA PHE A 40 10.95 -5.91 -3.41
C PHE A 40 9.71 -5.57 -2.58
N ALA A 41 9.01 -6.57 -2.03
CA ALA A 41 7.89 -6.35 -1.12
C ALA A 41 8.35 -5.58 0.14
N PHE A 42 9.49 -5.95 0.73
CA PHE A 42 10.09 -5.24 1.87
C PHE A 42 10.46 -3.78 1.53
N LEU A 43 11.08 -3.53 0.37
CA LEU A 43 11.40 -2.17 -0.06
C LEU A 43 10.17 -1.31 -0.32
N THR A 44 9.11 -1.93 -0.87
CA THR A 44 7.83 -1.24 -1.08
C THR A 44 7.17 -0.92 0.26
N LYS A 45 7.26 -1.86 1.20
CA LYS A 45 6.64 -1.74 2.52
C LYS A 45 7.39 -2.56 3.59
N PRO A 46 8.12 -1.91 4.51
CA PRO A 46 9.01 -2.61 5.45
C PRO A 46 8.33 -3.62 6.37
N THR A 47 7.03 -3.45 6.68
CA THR A 47 6.27 -4.41 7.50
C THR A 47 6.14 -5.80 6.84
N PHE A 48 6.36 -5.90 5.53
CA PHE A 48 6.47 -7.17 4.81
C PHE A 48 7.86 -7.81 4.87
N GLY A 49 8.79 -7.29 5.69
CA GLY A 49 10.00 -8.01 6.07
C GLY A 49 9.71 -9.37 6.72
N LEU A 50 8.52 -9.53 7.33
CA LEU A 50 8.03 -10.82 7.86
C LEU A 50 7.89 -11.90 6.79
N LEU A 51 7.84 -11.56 5.49
CA LEU A 51 7.88 -12.55 4.42
C LEU A 51 9.18 -13.36 4.43
N TRP A 52 10.28 -12.77 4.86
CA TRP A 52 11.60 -13.41 4.83
C TRP A 52 11.66 -14.65 5.73
N PRO A 53 11.31 -14.57 7.03
CA PRO A 53 11.26 -15.76 7.88
C PRO A 53 10.18 -16.76 7.44
N VAL A 54 9.05 -16.31 6.89
CA VAL A 54 7.97 -17.21 6.41
C VAL A 54 8.44 -18.05 5.23
N PHE A 55 8.98 -17.41 4.20
CA PHE A 55 9.51 -18.12 3.04
C PHE A 55 10.75 -18.94 3.42
N GLY A 56 11.65 -18.41 4.25
CA GLY A 56 12.80 -19.12 4.79
C GLY A 56 12.41 -20.41 5.53
N ALA A 57 11.42 -20.34 6.42
CA ALA A 57 10.86 -21.49 7.10
C ALA A 57 10.20 -22.47 6.12
N TRP A 58 9.53 -21.99 5.08
CA TRP A 58 9.00 -22.86 4.02
C TRP A 58 10.12 -23.60 3.27
N ILE A 59 11.24 -22.94 2.96
CA ILE A 59 12.42 -23.60 2.35
C ILE A 59 12.95 -24.68 3.28
N LEU A 60 13.15 -24.32 4.56
CA LEU A 60 13.66 -25.23 5.57
C LEU A 60 12.74 -26.44 5.70
N TRP A 61 11.44 -26.24 5.91
CA TRP A 61 10.46 -27.31 6.05
C TRP A 61 10.46 -28.24 4.83
N ASP A 62 10.36 -27.69 3.61
CA ASP A 62 10.21 -28.52 2.41
C ASP A 62 11.44 -29.40 2.14
N ARG A 63 12.63 -28.94 2.56
CA ARG A 63 13.91 -29.54 2.16
C ARG A 63 14.68 -30.24 3.27
N PHE A 64 14.43 -29.92 4.54
CA PHE A 64 15.23 -30.43 5.67
C PHE A 64 15.30 -31.96 5.71
N ARG A 65 14.18 -32.64 5.44
CA ARG A 65 14.12 -34.12 5.43
C ARG A 65 14.69 -34.78 4.17
N GLN A 66 14.89 -34.03 3.08
CA GLN A 66 15.31 -34.60 1.80
C GLN A 66 16.83 -34.50 1.61
N ARG A 67 17.42 -33.31 1.82
CA ARG A 67 18.85 -33.04 1.55
C ARG A 67 19.36 -31.87 2.41
N PRO A 68 19.78 -32.09 3.68
CA PRO A 68 20.14 -31.02 4.61
C PRO A 68 21.22 -30.06 4.07
N GLY A 69 22.29 -30.58 3.46
CA GLY A 69 23.36 -29.74 2.88
C GLY A 69 22.91 -28.83 1.72
N ARG A 70 21.87 -29.21 0.98
CA ARG A 70 21.33 -28.36 -0.10
C ARG A 70 20.38 -27.29 0.42
N VAL A 71 19.79 -27.48 1.61
CA VAL A 71 18.91 -26.50 2.25
C VAL A 71 19.67 -25.23 2.57
N LEU A 72 20.88 -25.34 3.14
CA LEU A 72 21.71 -24.18 3.45
C LEU A 72 22.03 -23.36 2.20
N ARG A 73 22.35 -24.03 1.08
CA ARG A 73 22.59 -23.35 -0.20
C ARG A 73 21.33 -22.66 -0.73
N GLU A 74 20.17 -23.31 -0.67
CA GLU A 74 18.90 -22.70 -1.07
C GLU A 74 18.54 -21.49 -0.19
N LEU A 75 18.76 -21.58 1.12
CA LEU A 75 18.56 -20.47 2.07
C LEU A 75 19.54 -19.31 1.81
N ALA A 76 20.80 -19.61 1.52
CA ALA A 76 21.79 -18.59 1.18
C ALA A 76 21.42 -17.85 -0.11
N VAL A 77 20.98 -18.58 -1.14
CA VAL A 77 20.50 -17.99 -2.39
C VAL A 77 19.23 -17.15 -2.17
N PHE A 78 18.30 -17.64 -1.34
CA PHE A 78 17.11 -16.88 -0.96
C PHE A 78 17.48 -15.59 -0.22
N ALA A 79 18.36 -15.66 0.78
CA ALA A 79 18.83 -14.49 1.53
C ALA A 79 19.54 -13.48 0.61
N GLY A 80 20.40 -13.96 -0.29
CA GLY A 80 21.00 -13.12 -1.33
C GLY A 80 19.96 -12.44 -2.21
N GLY A 81 18.92 -13.17 -2.62
CA GLY A 81 17.77 -12.63 -3.36
C GLY A 81 17.00 -11.56 -2.57
N CYS A 82 16.78 -11.76 -1.27
CA CYS A 82 16.12 -10.77 -0.40
C CYS A 82 16.93 -9.47 -0.28
N LEU A 83 18.25 -9.57 -0.18
CA LEU A 83 19.15 -8.43 0.01
C LEU A 83 19.40 -7.65 -1.29
N LEU A 84 19.39 -8.33 -2.44
CA LEU A 84 19.77 -7.75 -3.72
C LEU A 84 18.98 -6.48 -4.10
N PRO A 85 17.63 -6.43 -3.99
CA PRO A 85 16.88 -5.20 -4.24
C PRO A 85 17.36 -4.04 -3.36
N GLY A 86 17.60 -4.31 -2.07
CA GLY A 86 18.10 -3.29 -1.12
C GLY A 86 19.49 -2.80 -1.49
N LEU A 87 20.39 -3.71 -1.86
CA LEU A 87 21.73 -3.36 -2.35
C LEU A 87 21.66 -2.50 -3.62
N LEU A 88 20.80 -2.84 -4.57
CA LEU A 88 20.62 -2.06 -5.80
C LEU A 88 20.09 -0.65 -5.50
N ALA A 89 19.14 -0.52 -4.56
CA ALA A 89 18.68 0.79 -4.11
C ALA A 89 19.82 1.60 -3.46
N VAL A 90 20.58 0.99 -2.55
CA VAL A 90 21.75 1.64 -1.91
C VAL A 90 22.75 2.10 -2.95
N LEU A 91 23.13 1.24 -3.91
CA LEU A 91 24.05 1.60 -4.99
C LEU A 91 23.53 2.75 -5.84
N TYR A 92 22.26 2.73 -6.23
CA TYR A 92 21.64 3.79 -7.02
C TYR A 92 21.67 5.14 -6.30
N TYR A 93 21.30 5.17 -5.01
CA TYR A 93 21.34 6.41 -4.22
C TYR A 93 22.77 6.84 -3.88
N TRP A 94 23.71 5.90 -3.72
CA TRP A 94 25.13 6.20 -3.53
C TRP A 94 25.74 6.90 -4.74
N GLN A 95 25.49 6.40 -5.95
CA GLN A 95 25.96 7.02 -7.19
C GLN A 95 25.46 8.47 -7.36
N ARG A 96 24.39 8.85 -6.66
CA ARG A 96 23.79 10.19 -6.68
C ARG A 96 24.13 11.06 -5.47
N GLY A 97 24.96 10.57 -4.54
CA GLY A 97 25.24 11.26 -3.28
C GLY A 97 24.02 11.39 -2.36
N ALA A 98 22.99 10.57 -2.57
CA ALA A 98 21.68 10.67 -1.91
C ALA A 98 21.43 9.54 -0.88
N LEU A 99 22.48 8.89 -0.38
CA LEU A 99 22.35 7.80 0.62
C LEU A 99 21.62 8.25 1.88
N PHE A 100 21.84 9.49 2.31
CA PHE A 100 21.16 10.04 3.47
C PHE A 100 19.65 10.10 3.22
N SER A 101 19.21 10.60 2.05
CA SER A 101 17.80 10.61 1.67
C SER A 101 17.18 9.21 1.62
N LEU A 102 17.94 8.19 1.17
CA LEU A 102 17.48 6.80 1.22
C LEU A 102 17.29 6.32 2.66
N TYR A 103 18.23 6.62 3.55
CA TYR A 103 18.12 6.31 4.98
C TYR A 103 16.89 6.97 5.60
N GLU A 104 16.66 8.25 5.31
CA GLU A 104 15.49 8.97 5.81
C GLU A 104 14.16 8.38 5.28
N MET A 105 14.13 8.01 4.00
CA MET A 105 12.95 7.38 3.37
C MET A 105 12.66 5.97 3.89
N LEU A 106 13.69 5.17 4.19
CA LEU A 106 13.53 3.76 4.61
C LEU A 106 13.39 3.58 6.12
N TYR A 107 14.08 4.40 6.91
CA TYR A 107 14.09 4.25 8.36
C TYR A 107 13.15 5.26 9.00
N VAL A 108 13.30 6.55 8.69
CA VAL A 108 12.60 7.58 9.45
C VAL A 108 11.13 7.65 9.07
N PHE A 109 10.81 7.65 7.77
CA PHE A 109 9.42 7.64 7.35
C PHE A 109 8.68 6.40 7.91
N PRO A 110 9.13 5.15 7.71
CA PRO A 110 8.35 3.99 8.13
C PRO A 110 8.35 3.78 9.64
N VAL A 111 9.46 4.03 10.34
CA VAL A 111 9.53 3.85 11.80
C VAL A 111 8.78 4.95 12.53
N GLN A 112 8.86 6.21 12.09
CA GLN A 112 8.16 7.29 12.80
C GLN A 112 6.68 7.37 12.41
N VAL A 113 6.35 7.19 11.12
CA VAL A 113 4.96 7.24 10.65
C VAL A 113 4.19 5.99 11.03
N TYR A 114 4.76 4.78 10.86
CA TYR A 114 4.00 3.54 11.11
C TYR A 114 4.18 2.94 12.50
N LEU A 115 5.17 3.34 13.30
CA LEU A 115 5.33 2.78 14.67
C LEU A 115 5.04 3.78 15.79
N LYS A 116 4.91 5.08 15.50
CA LYS A 116 4.85 6.14 16.53
C LYS A 116 3.75 7.19 16.33
N MET A 117 2.90 7.04 15.32
CA MET A 117 1.71 7.89 15.19
C MET A 117 0.70 7.56 16.30
N PRO A 118 -0.13 8.54 16.69
CA PRO A 118 -1.18 8.29 17.66
C PRO A 118 -2.05 7.15 17.17
N SER A 119 -2.14 6.09 17.98
CA SER A 119 -3.31 5.23 17.88
C SER A 119 -4.52 6.11 18.12
N THR A 120 -5.49 6.02 17.22
CA THR A 120 -6.87 6.29 17.61
C THR A 120 -7.04 5.64 18.98
N THR A 121 -7.57 6.39 19.95
CA THR A 121 -7.62 6.10 21.39
C THR A 121 -8.30 4.76 21.76
N GLU A 122 -8.65 3.96 20.76
CA GLU A 122 -9.21 2.64 20.86
C GLU A 122 -8.09 1.60 20.99
N GLY A 123 -7.94 1.04 22.19
CA GLY A 123 -7.07 -0.10 22.39
C GLY A 123 -7.44 -1.28 21.46
N PRO A 124 -6.54 -2.26 21.25
CA PRO A 124 -6.78 -3.39 20.34
C PRO A 124 -8.05 -4.19 20.64
N LEU A 125 -8.55 -4.15 21.88
CA LEU A 125 -9.82 -4.76 22.29
C LEU A 125 -11.06 -3.95 21.86
N GLN A 126 -10.95 -2.63 21.75
CA GLN A 126 -12.04 -1.74 21.32
C GLN A 126 -12.17 -1.68 19.80
N ALA A 127 -11.09 -1.98 19.06
CA ALA A 127 -11.14 -2.19 17.62
C ALA A 127 -11.76 -3.53 17.22
N LEU A 128 -11.90 -4.49 18.15
CA LEU A 128 -12.37 -5.85 17.87
C LEU A 128 -13.84 -5.91 17.40
N PRO A 129 -14.80 -5.17 18.00
CA PRO A 129 -16.18 -5.13 17.52
C PRO A 129 -16.29 -4.54 16.11
N LEU A 130 -15.57 -3.45 15.81
CA LEU A 130 -15.51 -2.85 14.46
C LEU A 130 -14.88 -3.81 13.44
N LEU A 131 -13.83 -4.52 13.84
CA LEU A 131 -13.21 -5.56 13.03
C LEU A 131 -14.19 -6.71 12.76
N LEU A 132 -14.90 -7.18 13.79
CA LEU A 132 -15.88 -8.26 13.70
C LEU A 132 -17.08 -7.85 12.84
N ASP A 133 -17.63 -6.66 13.03
CA ASP A 133 -18.75 -6.12 12.27
C ASP A 133 -18.43 -6.08 10.77
N ARG A 134 -17.26 -5.54 10.41
CA ARG A 134 -16.80 -5.52 9.01
C ARG A 134 -16.47 -6.91 8.46
N ILE A 135 -15.88 -7.78 9.27
CA ILE A 135 -15.70 -9.18 8.91
C ILE A 135 -17.06 -9.84 8.61
N LEU A 136 -18.09 -9.55 9.41
CA LEU A 136 -19.43 -10.11 9.25
C LEU A 136 -20.20 -9.50 8.08
N HIS A 137 -19.97 -8.23 7.76
CA HIS A 137 -20.73 -7.51 6.73
C HIS A 137 -20.04 -7.51 5.35
N GLU A 138 -18.74 -7.27 5.30
CA GLU A 138 -17.98 -7.13 4.06
C GLU A 138 -17.23 -8.42 3.70
N GLY A 139 -16.72 -9.12 4.72
CA GLY A 139 -15.78 -10.24 4.57
C GLY A 139 -16.34 -11.64 4.77
N PHE A 140 -17.60 -11.79 5.20
CA PHE A 140 -18.09 -13.05 5.77
C PHE A 140 -18.05 -14.19 4.76
N ALA A 141 -18.46 -13.94 3.52
CA ALA A 141 -18.43 -14.95 2.46
C ALA A 141 -17.00 -15.40 2.12
N ALA A 142 -16.03 -14.47 2.17
CA ALA A 142 -14.62 -14.78 1.93
C ALA A 142 -14.03 -15.58 3.10
N LEU A 143 -14.32 -15.19 4.34
CA LEU A 143 -13.85 -15.88 5.54
C LEU A 143 -14.51 -17.25 5.72
N ALA A 144 -15.82 -17.36 5.52
CA ALA A 144 -16.54 -18.63 5.55
C ALA A 144 -16.01 -19.57 4.45
N GLY A 145 -15.84 -19.06 3.22
CA GLY A 145 -15.23 -19.83 2.13
C GLY A 145 -13.79 -20.27 2.44
N ALA A 146 -12.98 -19.39 3.03
CA ALA A 146 -11.62 -19.70 3.46
C ALA A 146 -11.60 -20.76 4.56
N LEU A 147 -12.45 -20.65 5.58
CA LEU A 147 -12.60 -21.64 6.65
C LEU A 147 -13.05 -22.99 6.12
N ILE A 148 -14.05 -23.02 5.23
CA ILE A 148 -14.49 -24.22 4.53
C ILE A 148 -13.31 -24.82 3.77
N GLY A 149 -12.56 -24.02 3.00
CA GLY A 149 -11.36 -24.49 2.32
C GLY A 149 -10.34 -25.10 3.27
N LEU A 150 -10.05 -24.42 4.38
CA LEU A 150 -9.10 -24.89 5.39
C LEU A 150 -9.49 -26.23 6.01
N VAL A 151 -10.75 -26.37 6.44
CA VAL A 151 -11.29 -27.62 6.98
C VAL A 151 -11.17 -28.74 5.96
N LEU A 152 -11.60 -28.48 4.72
CA LEU A 152 -11.61 -29.50 3.68
C LEU A 152 -10.19 -29.92 3.26
N LEU A 153 -9.23 -29.00 3.22
CA LEU A 153 -7.83 -29.32 2.96
C LEU A 153 -7.14 -30.02 4.13
N TRP A 154 -7.52 -29.70 5.35
CA TRP A 154 -7.01 -30.38 6.54
C TRP A 154 -7.36 -31.86 6.54
N PHE A 155 -8.60 -32.19 6.21
CA PHE A 155 -9.07 -33.58 6.20
C PHE A 155 -8.73 -34.32 4.91
N TYR A 156 -8.82 -33.66 3.76
CA TYR A 156 -8.78 -34.33 2.46
C TYR A 156 -7.65 -33.89 1.52
N GLY A 157 -6.87 -32.88 1.89
CA GLY A 157 -5.70 -32.47 1.13
C GLY A 157 -4.56 -33.48 1.26
N GLY A 158 -3.84 -33.74 0.17
CA GLY A 158 -2.58 -34.46 0.18
C GLY A 158 -1.49 -33.70 0.93
N ARG A 159 -0.43 -34.39 1.35
CA ARG A 159 0.65 -33.83 2.18
C ARG A 159 1.31 -32.57 1.57
N LYS A 160 1.41 -32.50 0.24
CA LYS A 160 1.97 -31.35 -0.51
C LYS A 160 1.01 -30.15 -0.55
N GLU A 161 -0.28 -30.42 -0.66
CA GLU A 161 -1.34 -29.39 -0.68
C GLU A 161 -1.43 -28.75 0.71
N ARG A 162 -1.49 -29.56 1.78
CA ARG A 162 -1.50 -29.06 3.17
C ARG A 162 -0.35 -28.09 3.47
N ARG A 163 0.86 -28.37 2.97
CA ARG A 163 2.03 -27.48 3.15
C ARG A 163 1.85 -26.12 2.49
N SER A 164 1.36 -26.09 1.25
CA SER A 164 1.18 -24.84 0.50
C SER A 164 0.10 -23.97 1.14
N TYR A 165 -0.96 -24.58 1.67
CA TYR A 165 -2.02 -23.89 2.40
C TYR A 165 -1.55 -23.32 3.73
N TRP A 166 -0.73 -24.04 4.50
CA TRP A 166 -0.14 -23.49 5.73
C TRP A 166 0.66 -22.22 5.46
N VAL A 167 1.44 -22.19 4.37
CA VAL A 167 2.15 -20.99 3.98
C VAL A 167 1.18 -19.85 3.70
N ILE A 168 0.10 -20.10 2.94
CA ILE A 168 -0.91 -19.06 2.64
C ILE A 168 -1.58 -18.55 3.93
N ILE A 169 -1.89 -19.40 4.90
CA ILE A 169 -2.43 -18.97 6.22
C ILE A 169 -1.44 -18.07 6.95
N VAL A 170 -0.17 -18.46 6.99
CA VAL A 170 0.87 -17.65 7.65
C VAL A 170 1.04 -16.32 6.89
N LEU A 171 0.93 -16.31 5.56
CA LEU A 171 0.92 -15.08 4.76
C LEU A 171 -0.33 -14.21 5.04
N CYS A 172 -1.51 -14.81 5.26
CA CYS A 172 -2.70 -14.09 5.74
C CYS A 172 -2.39 -13.42 7.08
N ALA A 173 -1.79 -14.14 8.02
CA ALA A 173 -1.40 -13.59 9.31
C ALA A 173 -0.38 -12.46 9.16
N VAL A 174 0.61 -12.57 8.26
CA VAL A 174 1.54 -11.48 7.96
C VAL A 174 0.81 -10.25 7.39
N GLY A 175 -0.11 -10.45 6.45
CA GLY A 175 -0.94 -9.37 5.90
C GLY A 175 -1.79 -8.70 6.98
N PHE A 176 -2.37 -9.48 7.89
CA PHE A 176 -3.17 -8.98 9.01
C PHE A 176 -2.32 -8.23 10.04
N ILE A 177 -1.18 -8.78 10.46
CA ILE A 177 -0.25 -8.12 11.39
C ILE A 177 0.30 -6.84 10.78
N SER A 178 0.68 -6.86 9.49
CA SER A 178 1.09 -5.66 8.75
C SER A 178 -0.01 -4.60 8.82
N ALA A 179 -1.26 -4.99 8.54
CA ALA A 179 -2.39 -4.08 8.59
C ALA A 179 -2.69 -3.58 10.01
N ASP A 180 -2.64 -4.43 11.05
CA ASP A 180 -2.87 -4.03 12.46
C ASP A 180 -1.82 -3.02 12.93
N LEU A 181 -0.55 -3.28 12.64
CA LEU A 181 0.55 -2.36 12.94
C LEU A 181 0.34 -0.98 12.30
N GLN A 182 -0.44 -0.88 11.23
CA GLN A 182 -0.75 0.38 10.55
C GLN A 182 -2.10 0.96 10.95
N TYR A 183 -3.08 0.12 11.25
CA TYR A 183 -4.42 0.50 11.70
C TYR A 183 -4.39 1.10 13.11
N ARG A 184 -3.47 0.63 13.96
CA ARG A 184 -3.12 1.28 15.24
C ARG A 184 -2.57 2.70 15.10
N ASN A 185 -2.55 3.28 13.90
CA ASN A 185 -2.15 4.67 13.65
C ASN A 185 -3.22 5.46 12.89
N GLY A 186 -4.48 5.01 12.88
CA GLY A 186 -5.59 5.69 12.20
C GLY A 186 -5.52 5.65 10.66
N LEU A 187 -4.73 4.75 10.08
CA LEU A 187 -4.59 4.67 8.63
C LEU A 187 -5.54 3.63 8.02
N TRP A 188 -6.48 4.18 7.25
CA TRP A 188 -7.19 3.69 6.06
C TRP A 188 -7.22 2.17 5.77
N GLU A 189 -8.42 1.69 5.45
CA GLU A 189 -8.80 0.28 5.26
C GLU A 189 -7.99 -0.49 4.21
N TYR A 190 -7.44 0.20 3.22
CA TYR A 190 -6.70 -0.42 2.12
C TYR A 190 -5.44 -1.16 2.59
N HIS A 191 -4.88 -0.84 3.77
CA HIS A 191 -3.73 -1.58 4.31
C HIS A 191 -4.05 -3.07 4.56
N ARG A 192 -5.34 -3.44 4.65
CA ARG A 192 -5.81 -4.83 4.78
C ARG A 192 -5.89 -5.57 3.44
N THR A 193 -5.66 -4.91 2.30
CA THR A 193 -5.74 -5.52 0.96
C THR A 193 -4.94 -6.82 0.82
N PRO A 194 -3.69 -6.94 1.34
CA PRO A 194 -2.93 -8.18 1.21
C PRO A 194 -3.55 -9.33 2.02
N PHE A 195 -4.11 -9.05 3.20
CA PHE A 195 -4.85 -10.04 3.99
C PHE A 195 -6.08 -10.54 3.24
N TRP A 196 -6.93 -9.62 2.79
CA TRP A 196 -8.16 -9.98 2.09
C TRP A 196 -7.89 -10.72 0.79
N GLY A 197 -6.90 -10.27 0.01
CA GLY A 197 -6.49 -10.95 -1.22
C GLY A 197 -6.13 -12.42 -1.00
N LEU A 198 -5.42 -12.73 0.09
CA LEU A 198 -5.08 -14.12 0.44
C LEU A 198 -6.28 -14.90 0.98
N CYS A 199 -7.17 -14.28 1.78
CA CYS A 199 -8.42 -14.90 2.21
C CYS A 199 -9.31 -15.27 1.01
N PHE A 200 -9.39 -14.41 -0.01
CA PHE A 200 -10.12 -14.71 -1.24
C PHE A 200 -9.51 -15.90 -2.00
N ILE A 201 -8.19 -16.06 -1.99
CA ILE A 201 -7.52 -17.21 -2.60
C ILE A 201 -7.82 -18.49 -1.83
N LEU A 202 -7.77 -18.45 -0.50
CA LEU A 202 -8.17 -19.58 0.35
C LEU A 202 -9.64 -19.96 0.10
N ALA A 203 -10.52 -18.96 -0.01
CA ALA A 203 -11.93 -19.15 -0.32
C ALA A 203 -12.12 -19.79 -1.69
N GLY A 204 -11.43 -19.29 -2.73
CA GLY A 204 -11.45 -19.87 -4.07
C GLY A 204 -10.97 -21.33 -4.08
N GLY A 205 -9.93 -21.65 -3.32
CA GLY A 205 -9.44 -23.01 -3.11
C GLY A 205 -10.49 -23.92 -2.45
N GLY A 206 -11.18 -23.42 -1.43
CA GLY A 206 -12.27 -24.13 -0.77
C GLY A 206 -13.46 -24.40 -1.69
N TRP A 207 -13.91 -23.38 -2.41
CA TRP A 207 -15.01 -23.51 -3.38
C TRP A 207 -14.66 -24.46 -4.54
N ALA A 208 -13.45 -24.39 -5.08
CA ALA A 208 -12.97 -25.33 -6.10
C ALA A 208 -12.96 -26.78 -5.59
N TRP A 209 -12.68 -26.98 -4.30
CA TRP A 209 -12.69 -28.30 -3.69
C TRP A 209 -14.12 -28.80 -3.42
N VAL A 210 -15.03 -27.95 -2.95
CA VAL A 210 -16.47 -28.27 -2.84
C VAL A 210 -17.03 -28.67 -4.22
N LEU A 211 -16.66 -27.94 -5.26
CA LEU A 211 -16.98 -28.28 -6.65
C LEU A 211 -16.45 -29.65 -7.09
N LYS A 212 -15.28 -30.04 -6.59
CA LYS A 212 -14.70 -31.36 -6.82
C LYS A 212 -15.49 -32.46 -6.10
N LEU A 213 -16.06 -32.18 -4.93
CA LEU A 213 -16.91 -33.11 -4.16
C LEU A 213 -18.28 -33.37 -4.76
N ILE A 214 -18.77 -32.51 -5.67
CA ILE A 214 -19.95 -32.78 -6.49
C ILE A 214 -19.59 -33.86 -7.53
N ARG A 215 -19.30 -35.07 -7.02
CA ARG A 215 -19.05 -36.34 -7.70
C ARG A 215 -20.33 -37.17 -7.57
N GLY A 216 -21.32 -36.86 -8.40
CA GLY A 216 -22.42 -37.79 -8.68
C GLY A 216 -22.10 -38.63 -9.91
N GLU A 217 -22.64 -39.85 -9.99
CA GLU A 217 -22.39 -40.85 -11.06
C GLU A 217 -22.93 -40.46 -12.46
N ARG A 218 -23.64 -39.34 -12.61
CA ARG A 218 -24.25 -38.93 -13.89
C ARG A 218 -23.35 -38.06 -14.75
N GLY A 219 -23.03 -38.54 -15.95
CA GLY A 219 -22.64 -37.78 -17.14
C GLY A 219 -21.45 -36.81 -17.00
N LYS A 220 -20.28 -37.21 -17.52
CA LYS A 220 -19.02 -36.42 -17.50
C LYS A 220 -19.18 -35.00 -18.09
N LEU A 221 -20.08 -34.79 -19.05
CA LEU A 221 -20.35 -33.49 -19.68
C LEU A 221 -21.25 -32.59 -18.81
N PHE A 222 -22.41 -33.09 -18.36
CA PHE A 222 -23.33 -32.34 -17.49
C PHE A 222 -22.63 -31.85 -16.21
N ARG A 223 -21.79 -32.70 -15.62
CA ARG A 223 -20.95 -32.34 -14.48
C ARG A 223 -19.98 -31.20 -14.77
N ARG A 224 -19.28 -31.25 -15.91
CA ARG A 224 -18.36 -30.17 -16.33
C ARG A 224 -19.12 -28.86 -16.51
N LEU A 225 -20.29 -28.90 -17.13
CA LEU A 225 -21.15 -27.74 -17.31
C LEU A 225 -21.64 -27.18 -15.97
N LEU A 226 -22.05 -28.02 -15.02
CA LEU A 226 -22.45 -27.58 -13.68
C LEU A 226 -21.27 -26.96 -12.90
N GLN A 227 -20.08 -27.57 -12.97
CA GLN A 227 -18.88 -27.05 -12.33
C GLN A 227 -18.47 -25.70 -12.93
N MET A 228 -18.50 -25.58 -14.27
CA MET A 228 -18.25 -24.32 -14.97
C MET A 228 -19.30 -23.27 -14.64
N GLY A 229 -20.58 -23.65 -14.61
CA GLY A 229 -21.70 -22.76 -14.29
C GLY A 229 -21.61 -22.21 -12.87
N LEU A 230 -21.32 -23.07 -11.88
CA LEU A 230 -21.15 -22.62 -10.50
C LEU A 230 -19.86 -21.82 -10.31
N ALA A 231 -18.75 -22.19 -10.97
CA ALA A 231 -17.53 -21.39 -10.94
C ALA A 231 -17.74 -20.01 -11.57
N ALA A 232 -18.44 -19.94 -12.71
CA ALA A 232 -18.82 -18.68 -13.34
C ALA A 232 -19.78 -17.86 -12.46
N ALA A 233 -20.77 -18.49 -11.84
CA ALA A 233 -21.68 -17.83 -10.90
C ALA A 233 -20.93 -17.27 -9.69
N LEU A 234 -19.97 -18.00 -9.13
CA LEU A 234 -19.12 -17.51 -8.04
C LEU A 234 -18.25 -16.33 -8.47
N LEU A 235 -17.63 -16.40 -9.66
CA LEU A 235 -16.85 -15.28 -10.21
C LEU A 235 -17.73 -14.04 -10.44
N VAL A 236 -18.93 -14.23 -10.99
CA VAL A 236 -19.91 -13.15 -11.18
C VAL A 236 -20.36 -12.59 -9.84
N LEU A 237 -20.68 -13.42 -8.83
CA LEU A 237 -21.05 -12.95 -7.50
C LEU A 237 -19.92 -12.19 -6.80
N MET A 238 -18.67 -12.67 -6.92
CA MET A 238 -17.50 -11.97 -6.40
C MET A 238 -17.29 -10.61 -7.09
N PHE A 239 -17.43 -10.58 -8.42
CA PHE A 239 -17.36 -9.33 -9.18
C PHE A 239 -18.50 -8.39 -8.79
N LEU A 240 -19.74 -8.89 -8.69
CA LEU A 240 -20.93 -8.11 -8.36
C LEU A 240 -20.93 -7.53 -6.94
N ARG A 241 -20.11 -8.06 -6.03
CA ARG A 241 -19.91 -7.51 -4.69
C ARG A 241 -18.93 -6.34 -4.64
N ILE A 242 -18.09 -6.16 -5.65
CA ILE A 242 -17.23 -4.97 -5.75
C ILE A 242 -18.15 -3.77 -6.04
N PRO A 243 -18.03 -2.65 -5.32
CA PRO A 243 -18.83 -1.44 -5.59
C PRO A 243 -18.83 -1.07 -7.08
N ALA A 244 -19.98 -0.63 -7.60
CA ALA A 244 -20.17 -0.45 -9.04
C ALA A 244 -19.22 0.59 -9.65
N ASP A 245 -18.94 1.65 -8.91
CA ASP A 245 -17.94 2.68 -9.18
C ASP A 245 -16.52 2.11 -9.25
N VAL A 246 -16.14 1.26 -8.29
CA VAL A 246 -14.83 0.59 -8.28
C VAL A 246 -14.68 -0.38 -9.46
N ARG A 247 -15.74 -1.12 -9.79
CA ARG A 247 -15.75 -1.99 -10.98
C ARG A 247 -15.59 -1.18 -12.27
N TYR A 248 -16.38 -0.12 -12.40
CA TYR A 248 -16.33 0.76 -13.56
C TYR A 248 -14.92 1.32 -13.73
N PHE A 249 -14.36 1.83 -12.64
CA PHE A 249 -13.00 2.34 -12.60
C PHE A 249 -11.97 1.28 -13.02
N ALA A 250 -12.04 0.08 -12.44
CA ALA A 250 -11.11 -1.01 -12.75
C ALA A 250 -11.14 -1.39 -14.24
N LEU A 251 -12.33 -1.51 -14.82
CA LEU A 251 -12.50 -1.91 -16.22
C LEU A 251 -12.10 -0.82 -17.22
N HIS A 252 -12.36 0.45 -16.91
CA HIS A 252 -12.19 1.55 -17.87
C HIS A 252 -10.88 2.31 -17.69
N HIS A 253 -10.26 2.23 -16.52
CA HIS A 253 -9.13 3.09 -16.17
C HIS A 253 -7.88 2.35 -15.66
N SER A 254 -8.00 1.17 -15.05
CA SER A 254 -6.83 0.47 -14.47
C SER A 254 -5.90 -0.21 -15.50
N PHE A 255 -6.36 -0.49 -16.72
CA PHE A 255 -5.53 -1.09 -17.78
C PHE A 255 -4.93 -0.07 -18.75
N GLY A 256 -5.02 1.23 -18.43
CA GLY A 256 -4.52 2.34 -19.25
C GLY A 256 -3.28 3.03 -18.66
N SER A 257 -3.17 4.33 -18.90
CA SER A 257 -2.13 5.16 -18.26
C SER A 257 -2.46 5.36 -16.78
N LEU A 258 -1.46 5.19 -15.90
CA LEU A 258 -1.59 5.48 -14.46
C LEU A 258 -2.13 6.89 -14.23
N GLN A 259 -1.65 7.88 -14.99
CA GLN A 259 -2.17 9.24 -14.94
C GLN A 259 -3.67 9.30 -15.26
N LYS A 260 -4.13 8.62 -16.33
CA LYS A 260 -5.56 8.59 -16.67
C LYS A 260 -6.40 7.94 -15.57
N ALA A 261 -5.88 6.89 -14.93
CA ALA A 261 -6.54 6.28 -13.78
C ALA A 261 -6.67 7.26 -12.62
N TYR A 262 -5.60 7.98 -12.28
CA TYR A 262 -5.65 8.98 -11.23
C TYR A 262 -6.63 10.12 -11.52
N LEU A 263 -6.64 10.62 -12.75
CA LEU A 263 -7.51 11.73 -13.16
C LEU A 263 -8.98 11.33 -13.18
N ALA A 264 -9.28 10.07 -13.49
CA ALA A 264 -10.64 9.54 -13.38
C ALA A 264 -11.13 9.47 -11.91
N GLN A 265 -10.22 9.22 -10.96
CA GLN A 265 -10.56 9.17 -9.54
C GLN A 265 -10.57 10.57 -8.90
N TYR A 266 -9.67 11.45 -9.34
CA TYR A 266 -9.47 12.79 -8.81
C TYR A 266 -9.32 13.77 -9.99
N PRO A 267 -10.42 14.24 -10.58
CA PRO A 267 -10.36 15.18 -11.71
C PRO A 267 -9.98 16.60 -11.29
N LEU A 268 -10.20 16.96 -10.02
CA LEU A 268 -9.97 18.33 -9.53
C LEU A 268 -8.51 18.82 -9.65
N PRO A 269 -7.48 18.01 -9.31
CA PRO A 269 -6.09 18.38 -9.56
C PRO A 269 -5.76 18.74 -11.01
N GLU A 270 -6.40 18.11 -12.01
CA GLU A 270 -6.14 18.42 -13.43
C GLU A 270 -6.70 19.78 -13.81
N MET A 271 -7.96 20.01 -13.47
CA MET A 271 -8.61 21.30 -13.73
C MET A 271 -7.85 22.44 -13.04
N ALA A 272 -7.42 22.24 -11.78
CA ALA A 272 -6.60 23.21 -11.07
C ALA A 272 -5.22 23.40 -11.73
N ALA A 273 -4.57 22.31 -12.17
CA ALA A 273 -3.29 22.38 -12.85
C ALA A 273 -3.38 23.14 -14.19
N GLU A 274 -4.41 22.90 -15.00
CA GLU A 274 -4.61 23.58 -16.28
C GLU A 274 -4.78 25.10 -16.09
N GLN A 275 -5.59 25.51 -15.10
CA GLN A 275 -5.80 26.92 -14.80
C GLN A 275 -4.54 27.60 -14.25
N LEU A 276 -3.81 26.92 -13.36
CA LEU A 276 -2.57 27.44 -12.80
C LEU A 276 -1.46 27.54 -13.85
N LYS A 277 -1.35 26.54 -14.75
CA LYS A 277 -0.37 26.55 -15.85
C LYS A 277 -0.53 27.75 -16.78
N ALA A 278 -1.75 28.24 -16.99
CA ALA A 278 -1.99 29.45 -17.78
C ALA A 278 -1.39 30.72 -17.15
N LYS A 279 -1.07 30.70 -15.84
CA LYS A 279 -0.55 31.85 -15.08
C LYS A 279 0.93 31.73 -14.70
N LEU A 280 1.44 30.51 -14.67
CA LEU A 280 2.83 30.19 -14.31
C LEU A 280 3.78 30.56 -15.46
N ARG A 281 4.88 31.22 -15.11
CA ARG A 281 5.96 31.56 -16.05
C ARG A 281 7.10 30.55 -15.96
N PRO A 282 7.89 30.37 -17.04
CA PRO A 282 9.13 29.62 -16.97
C PRO A 282 10.04 30.19 -15.86
N GLY A 283 10.33 29.38 -14.85
CA GLY A 283 11.14 29.76 -13.68
C GLY A 283 10.35 30.09 -12.42
N ASP A 284 9.03 30.22 -12.49
CA ASP A 284 8.20 30.34 -11.30
C ASP A 284 8.37 29.08 -10.42
N GLN A 285 8.52 29.30 -9.12
CA GLN A 285 8.46 28.24 -8.12
C GLN A 285 7.12 28.32 -7.42
N VAL A 286 6.57 27.16 -7.07
CA VAL A 286 5.31 27.06 -6.33
C VAL A 286 5.55 26.47 -4.95
N TYR A 287 4.82 26.96 -3.96
CA TYR A 287 4.71 26.31 -2.66
C TYR A 287 3.43 25.48 -2.63
N TYR A 288 3.48 24.27 -2.08
CA TYR A 288 2.34 23.38 -2.02
C TYR A 288 2.17 22.80 -0.62
N LEU A 289 1.03 23.06 -0.01
CA LEU A 289 0.57 22.46 1.23
C LEU A 289 -0.71 21.66 0.94
N GLY A 290 -0.64 20.33 1.01
CA GLY A 290 -1.82 19.52 0.71
C GLY A 290 -1.63 18.03 0.81
N ASN A 291 -2.74 17.31 0.62
CA ASN A 291 -2.84 15.86 0.77
C ASN A 291 -2.89 15.11 -0.58
N ILE A 292 -2.60 15.78 -1.70
CA ILE A 292 -2.58 15.13 -3.02
C ILE A 292 -1.37 15.59 -3.83
N SER A 293 -0.32 14.75 -3.88
CA SER A 293 0.89 15.02 -4.66
C SER A 293 0.69 15.11 -6.18
N MET A 294 -0.51 14.81 -6.68
CA MET A 294 -0.87 14.89 -8.09
C MET A 294 -0.79 16.32 -8.63
N LEU A 295 -1.23 17.33 -7.88
CA LEU A 295 -1.22 18.71 -8.38
C LEU A 295 0.22 19.19 -8.65
N PRO A 296 1.19 19.08 -7.71
CA PRO A 296 2.60 19.32 -8.00
C PRO A 296 3.14 18.56 -9.22
N PHE A 297 2.78 17.28 -9.35
CA PHE A 297 3.22 16.45 -10.48
C PHE A 297 2.67 16.98 -11.82
N LEU A 298 1.38 17.33 -11.87
CA LEU A 298 0.73 17.83 -13.07
C LEU A 298 1.24 19.22 -13.45
N LEU A 299 1.54 20.09 -12.48
CA LEU A 299 2.07 21.43 -12.73
C LEU A 299 3.44 21.39 -13.43
N GLN A 300 4.25 20.35 -13.18
CA GLN A 300 5.62 20.22 -13.73
C GLN A 300 6.52 21.43 -13.45
N HIS A 301 6.29 22.13 -12.34
CA HIS A 301 7.09 23.27 -11.90
C HIS A 301 7.94 22.90 -10.69
N LYS A 302 9.04 23.63 -10.49
CA LYS A 302 9.91 23.44 -9.33
C LYS A 302 9.16 23.86 -8.06
N LEU A 303 9.19 22.98 -7.06
CA LEU A 303 8.68 23.31 -5.73
C LEU A 303 9.71 24.13 -4.96
N ALA A 304 9.24 25.14 -4.22
CA ALA A 304 10.08 25.94 -3.34
C ALA A 304 10.57 25.13 -2.11
N ALA A 305 9.84 24.09 -1.70
CA ALA A 305 10.29 23.11 -0.73
C ALA A 305 10.38 21.72 -1.37
N PRO A 306 11.29 20.84 -0.93
CA PRO A 306 11.48 19.51 -1.55
C PRO A 306 10.35 18.51 -1.26
N PHE A 307 9.24 18.97 -0.70
CA PHE A 307 8.17 18.14 -0.15
C PHE A 307 6.88 18.26 -0.98
N PRO A 308 6.66 17.40 -2.00
CA PRO A 308 5.42 17.38 -2.78
C PRO A 308 4.22 16.81 -2.01
N TYR A 309 4.43 16.31 -0.79
CA TYR A 309 3.41 15.73 0.07
C TYR A 309 3.78 15.99 1.55
N PRO A 310 3.53 17.20 2.08
CA PRO A 310 4.01 17.61 3.40
C PRO A 310 3.23 17.01 4.58
N LEU A 311 2.29 16.08 4.36
CA LEU A 311 1.43 15.51 5.42
C LEU A 311 2.19 15.05 6.66
N PHE A 312 3.30 14.35 6.45
CA PHE A 312 4.13 13.84 7.54
C PHE A 312 4.86 14.94 8.31
N LEU A 313 4.91 16.19 7.83
CA LEU A 313 5.55 17.29 8.56
C LEU A 313 4.68 17.79 9.71
N TYR A 314 3.36 17.64 9.63
CA TYR A 314 2.43 18.18 10.62
C TYR A 314 1.67 17.11 11.41
N MET A 315 2.03 15.84 11.28
CA MET A 315 1.48 14.76 12.09
C MET A 315 2.37 14.51 13.32
N PRO A 316 1.95 14.95 14.52
CA PRO A 316 2.73 14.71 15.74
C PRO A 316 2.67 13.23 16.14
N ARG A 317 3.59 12.83 17.01
CA ARG A 317 3.57 11.54 17.69
C ARG A 317 2.43 11.51 18.71
N ALA A 318 2.19 10.33 19.29
CA ALA A 318 1.15 10.12 20.31
C ALA A 318 1.28 11.05 21.53
N ASP A 319 2.49 11.48 21.87
CA ASP A 319 2.79 12.42 22.97
C ASP A 319 2.68 13.90 22.56
N GLY A 320 2.24 14.19 21.34
CA GLY A 320 2.16 15.54 20.77
C GLY A 320 3.50 16.09 20.26
N SER A 321 4.61 15.39 20.49
CA SER A 321 5.95 15.80 20.05
C SER A 321 6.23 15.42 18.59
N PHE A 322 7.28 16.02 18.02
CA PHE A 322 7.79 15.66 16.71
C PHE A 322 9.12 14.90 16.85
N ALA A 323 9.44 14.03 15.89
CA ALA A 323 10.76 13.40 15.88
C ALA A 323 11.83 14.44 15.48
N PRO A 324 13.09 14.34 15.97
CA PRO A 324 14.14 15.31 15.63
C PRO A 324 14.35 15.52 14.12
N LEU A 325 14.23 14.47 13.31
CA LEU A 325 14.33 14.63 11.86
C LEU A 325 13.10 15.35 11.27
N GLN A 326 11.92 15.05 11.80
CA GLN A 326 10.69 15.69 11.38
C GLN A 326 10.73 17.19 11.69
N GLU A 327 11.27 17.59 12.84
CA GLU A 327 11.54 18.99 13.18
C GLU A 327 12.47 19.63 12.16
N ARG A 328 13.62 19.00 11.86
CA ARG A 328 14.54 19.49 10.82
C ARG A 328 13.86 19.66 9.46
N TRP A 329 13.00 18.72 9.06
CA TRP A 329 12.26 18.82 7.80
C TRP A 329 11.17 19.88 7.82
N ARG A 330 10.55 20.13 8.97
CA ARG A 330 9.61 21.25 9.14
C ARG A 330 10.34 22.57 8.99
N ASP A 331 11.52 22.70 9.59
CA ASP A 331 12.38 23.88 9.45
C ASP A 331 12.78 24.07 7.98
N GLU A 332 13.24 23.00 7.31
CA GLU A 332 13.60 23.05 5.89
C GLU A 332 12.41 23.42 4.98
N TYR A 333 11.22 22.89 5.28
CA TYR A 333 9.98 23.22 4.56
C TYR A 333 9.64 24.70 4.73
N ALA A 334 9.58 25.19 5.97
CA ALA A 334 9.30 26.59 6.29
C ALA A 334 10.35 27.54 5.69
N ASP A 335 11.64 27.22 5.84
CA ASP A 335 12.74 27.98 5.26
C ASP A 335 12.62 28.10 3.74
N GLY A 336 12.19 27.04 3.06
CA GLY A 336 11.94 27.04 1.62
C GLY A 336 10.94 28.14 1.24
N PHE A 337 9.83 28.27 1.98
CA PHE A 337 8.86 29.34 1.75
C PHE A 337 9.44 30.72 2.08
N LEU A 338 10.03 30.85 3.27
CA LEU A 338 10.45 32.13 3.84
C LEU A 338 11.62 32.75 3.06
N LYS A 339 12.51 31.94 2.49
CA LYS A 339 13.67 32.41 1.70
C LYS A 339 13.29 32.66 0.24
N ILE A 340 12.56 31.75 -0.40
CA ILE A 340 12.28 31.83 -1.84
C ILE A 340 11.15 32.80 -2.13
N ARG A 341 10.17 32.93 -1.22
CA ARG A 341 8.96 33.75 -1.41
C ARG A 341 8.29 33.46 -2.75
N PRO A 342 7.92 32.20 -3.04
CA PRO A 342 7.40 31.80 -4.34
C PRO A 342 6.18 32.62 -4.72
N ARG A 343 5.99 32.92 -6.01
CA ARG A 343 4.86 33.74 -6.47
C ARG A 343 3.50 33.13 -6.11
N PHE A 344 3.41 31.81 -6.10
CA PHE A 344 2.19 31.08 -5.79
C PHE A 344 2.38 30.19 -4.56
N PHE A 345 1.41 30.28 -3.63
CA PHE A 345 1.22 29.34 -2.54
C PHE A 345 -0.10 28.61 -2.76
N ILE A 346 -0.04 27.29 -2.79
CA ILE A 346 -1.19 26.44 -3.10
C ILE A 346 -1.53 25.64 -1.85
N PHE A 347 -2.77 25.74 -1.41
CA PHE A 347 -3.33 24.92 -0.35
C PHE A 347 -4.40 24.00 -0.91
N ASP A 348 -4.34 22.72 -0.56
CA ASP A 348 -5.31 21.72 -1.00
C ASP A 348 -6.00 21.11 0.22
N THR A 349 -7.27 21.50 0.39
CA THR A 349 -8.16 21.08 1.48
C THR A 349 -8.81 19.73 1.22
N TYR A 350 -8.42 19.00 0.17
CA TYR A 350 -8.98 17.68 -0.11
C TYR A 350 -8.49 16.67 0.93
N CYS A 351 -9.12 16.73 2.10
CA CYS A 351 -9.06 15.76 3.17
C CYS A 351 -10.50 15.40 3.48
N GLN A 352 -10.98 14.27 2.98
CA GLN A 352 -12.37 13.83 3.19
C GLN A 352 -12.72 13.61 4.67
N ASP A 353 -11.71 13.41 5.52
CA ASP A 353 -11.88 13.14 6.97
C ASP A 353 -11.39 14.29 7.87
N CYS A 354 -10.98 15.42 7.31
CA CYS A 354 -10.60 16.59 8.10
C CYS A 354 -11.79 17.55 8.20
N GLU A 355 -12.79 17.18 9.01
CA GLU A 355 -13.78 18.15 9.48
C GLU A 355 -13.01 19.30 10.18
N ASP A 356 -13.13 20.53 9.66
CA ASP A 356 -12.56 21.78 10.20
C ASP A 356 -11.05 22.03 10.13
N GLN A 357 -10.39 21.77 8.98
CA GLN A 357 -9.07 22.37 8.71
C GLN A 357 -9.14 23.50 7.67
N SER A 358 -9.37 24.73 8.16
CA SER A 358 -9.06 25.92 7.37
C SER A 358 -7.55 26.06 7.21
N LEU A 359 -7.07 26.66 6.11
CA LEU A 359 -5.64 26.96 5.94
C LEU A 359 -5.07 27.67 7.16
N ALA A 360 -5.86 28.62 7.70
CA ALA A 360 -5.52 29.37 8.89
C ALA A 360 -5.32 28.44 10.10
N SER A 361 -6.18 27.46 10.35
CA SER A 361 -5.97 26.53 11.48
C SER A 361 -4.75 25.64 11.25
N THR A 362 -4.57 25.08 10.05
CA THR A 362 -3.40 24.24 9.74
C THR A 362 -2.10 25.02 9.88
N LEU A 363 -1.99 26.21 9.30
CA LEU A 363 -0.76 27.01 9.40
C LEU A 363 -0.55 27.55 10.82
N LYS A 364 -1.58 28.05 11.51
CA LYS A 364 -1.44 28.61 12.86
C LYS A 364 -0.81 27.64 13.84
N PHE A 365 -1.21 26.37 13.77
CA PHE A 365 -0.72 25.36 14.70
C PHE A 365 0.56 24.66 14.22
N ARG A 366 0.86 24.70 12.92
CA ARG A 366 1.94 23.86 12.34
C ARG A 366 3.09 24.67 11.74
N PHE A 367 2.82 25.86 11.21
CA PHE A 367 3.79 26.75 10.55
C PHE A 367 3.37 28.23 10.72
N PRO A 368 3.32 28.77 11.95
CA PRO A 368 2.83 30.12 12.21
C PRO A 368 3.63 31.21 11.46
N GLU A 369 4.91 30.97 11.22
CA GLU A 369 5.79 31.83 10.43
C GLU A 369 5.38 31.92 8.95
N ILE A 370 4.89 30.82 8.36
CA ILE A 370 4.33 30.82 7.00
C ILE A 370 3.03 31.61 6.99
N GLN A 371 2.15 31.42 7.99
CA GLN A 371 0.88 32.14 8.08
C GLN A 371 1.08 33.65 8.09
N ALA A 372 1.97 34.15 8.96
CA ALA A 372 2.21 35.57 9.11
C ALA A 372 2.68 36.22 7.80
N VAL A 373 3.48 35.50 7.00
CA VAL A 373 3.91 35.95 5.69
C VAL A 373 2.78 35.91 4.67
N LEU A 374 2.02 34.81 4.64
CA LEU A 374 0.90 34.65 3.72
C LEU A 374 -0.12 35.78 3.89
N GLU A 375 -0.50 36.11 5.12
CA GLU A 375 -1.46 37.18 5.44
C GLU A 375 -0.95 38.58 5.06
N ARG A 376 0.37 38.81 5.12
CA ARG A 376 0.97 40.11 4.82
C ARG A 376 1.24 40.33 3.33
N GLU A 377 1.68 39.30 2.64
CA GLU A 377 2.30 39.41 1.31
C GLU A 377 1.51 38.72 0.20
N TYR A 378 0.51 37.92 0.53
CA TYR A 378 -0.26 37.16 -0.45
C TYR A 378 -1.75 37.49 -0.36
N HIS A 379 -2.45 37.41 -1.49
CA HIS A 379 -3.90 37.47 -1.55
C HIS A 379 -4.45 36.16 -2.14
N LEU A 380 -5.67 35.79 -1.73
CA LEU A 380 -6.36 34.66 -2.33
C LEU A 380 -6.75 35.02 -3.77
N ALA A 381 -6.03 34.48 -4.75
CA ALA A 381 -6.29 34.72 -6.16
C ALA A 381 -7.46 33.85 -6.66
N HIS A 382 -7.51 32.58 -6.25
CA HIS A 382 -8.54 31.63 -6.68
C HIS A 382 -8.88 30.60 -5.61
N LYS A 383 -10.13 30.13 -5.66
CA LYS A 383 -10.60 28.94 -4.94
C LYS A 383 -11.26 28.00 -5.93
N LEU A 384 -10.69 26.81 -6.11
CA LEU A 384 -11.09 25.80 -7.07
C LEU A 384 -11.38 24.49 -6.34
N TYR A 385 -12.65 24.25 -6.01
CA TYR A 385 -13.11 22.94 -5.49
C TYR A 385 -12.28 22.39 -4.31
N GLY A 386 -11.99 23.23 -3.30
CA GLY A 386 -11.16 22.85 -2.16
C GLY A 386 -9.65 23.11 -2.34
N ILE A 387 -9.22 23.61 -3.49
CA ILE A 387 -7.85 24.11 -3.68
C ILE A 387 -7.88 25.65 -3.60
N GLU A 388 -7.10 26.21 -2.69
CA GLU A 388 -6.92 27.64 -2.50
C GLU A 388 -5.56 28.07 -3.06
N VAL A 389 -5.57 29.05 -3.96
CA VAL A 389 -4.38 29.57 -4.62
C VAL A 389 -4.16 30.99 -4.16
N TYR A 390 -3.04 31.20 -3.49
CA TYR A 390 -2.57 32.48 -3.02
C TYR A 390 -1.48 33.01 -3.95
N GLU A 391 -1.61 34.26 -4.39
CA GLU A 391 -0.64 34.94 -5.25
C GLU A 391 0.02 36.07 -4.46
N ARG A 392 1.34 36.20 -4.60
CA ARG A 392 2.10 37.27 -3.95
C ARG A 392 1.72 38.63 -4.56
N ASN A 393 1.50 39.61 -3.69
CA ASN A 393 1.16 41.00 -4.05
C ASN A 393 2.25 41.69 -4.88
#